data_AF-A0A8T6LV87-F1
#
_entry.id   AF-A0A8T6LV87-F1
#
_cell.length_a   1.000
_cell.length_b   1.000
_cell.length_c   1.000
_cell.angle_alpha   90.00
_cell.angle_beta   90.00
_cell.angle_gamma   90.00
#
_symmetry.space_group_name_H-M   'P 1'
#
loop_
_entity.id
_entity.type
_entity.pdbx_description
1 polymer ?
#
loop_
_entity_poly.entity_id
_entity_poly.type
_entity_poly.pdbx_seq_one_letter_code
_entity_poly.pdbx_strand_id
1 'polypeptide(L)'
;MTDSAEKKTSPKASDEVDLGFSMRMDENQPKADIPSDLFAVRPDTKGPKSVGVLLLFGALFLFFQAYGDIGLHNATDLNAEEVGLILEVPNSQGDGSDDISTEQYQTFHDAARDSGGYALRGYGLLIASLLIIVGGCMLFFLNGFGAKIALSGASIGLVTGIAGSLMVKGAADIHLQGVLLLTYEITAYFCGVCMVMCVGMAALPLINTRARLALYPEQKVRLVNDAKE
;
A
#
# COMPACT_ATOMS: atom_id res chain seq x y z
N MET A 1 37.49 80.80 -40.33
CA MET A 1 37.32 79.82 -41.43
C MET A 1 38.30 78.70 -41.12
N THR A 2 37.91 77.49 -40.73
CA THR A 2 36.73 76.69 -41.06
C THR A 2 36.44 75.69 -39.95
N ASP A 3 35.22 75.17 -40.04
CA ASP A 3 34.44 74.36 -39.12
C ASP A 3 34.82 72.86 -39.13
N SER A 4 34.48 72.18 -38.01
CA SER A 4 34.11 70.76 -37.83
C SER A 4 35.03 69.61 -38.28
N ALA A 5 35.33 68.68 -37.34
CA ALA A 5 34.88 67.28 -37.41
C ALA A 5 35.32 66.45 -36.18
N GLU A 6 34.34 65.78 -35.60
CA GLU A 6 34.34 64.89 -34.44
C GLU A 6 35.04 63.54 -34.71
N LYS A 7 35.81 63.01 -33.74
CA LYS A 7 36.08 61.57 -33.63
C LYS A 7 35.99 61.12 -32.18
N LYS A 8 34.88 60.46 -31.86
CA LYS A 8 34.66 59.70 -30.61
C LYS A 8 35.73 58.62 -30.45
N THR A 9 36.38 58.60 -29.29
CA THR A 9 37.05 57.41 -28.74
C THR A 9 36.43 57.08 -27.40
N SER A 10 36.02 55.82 -27.29
CA SER A 10 35.29 55.13 -26.20
C SER A 10 35.85 55.37 -24.79
N PRO A 11 35.05 55.23 -23.73
CA PRO A 11 35.43 55.61 -22.38
C PRO A 11 36.41 54.60 -21.77
N LYS A 12 37.27 55.13 -20.87
CA LYS A 12 38.18 54.40 -20.00
C LYS A 12 37.54 53.12 -19.44
N ALA A 13 38.11 51.97 -19.80
CA ALA A 13 37.94 50.75 -19.02
C ALA A 13 38.65 50.96 -17.67
N SER A 14 37.85 51.15 -16.63
CA SER A 14 38.27 51.15 -15.24
C SER A 14 38.66 49.75 -14.79
N ASP A 15 39.85 49.65 -14.22
CA ASP A 15 40.29 48.69 -13.21
C ASP A 15 39.84 47.24 -13.42
N GLU A 16 40.64 46.51 -14.21
CA GLU A 16 40.84 45.08 -13.95
C GLU A 16 41.48 44.99 -12.56
N VAL A 17 40.65 44.70 -11.55
CA VAL A 17 41.14 44.30 -10.24
C VAL A 17 41.80 42.94 -10.43
N ASP A 18 43.12 42.94 -10.60
CA ASP A 18 43.94 41.73 -10.48
C ASP A 18 43.87 41.27 -9.02
N LEU A 19 42.84 40.47 -8.74
CA LEU A 19 42.71 39.75 -7.48
C LEU A 19 43.83 38.71 -7.49
N GLY A 20 45.02 39.11 -7.03
CA GLY A 20 46.27 38.35 -6.98
C GLY A 20 46.25 37.06 -6.15
N PHE A 21 45.11 36.41 -6.05
CA PHE A 21 44.92 35.08 -5.50
C PHE A 21 44.81 34.08 -6.66
N SER A 22 45.95 33.75 -7.26
CA SER A 22 46.07 32.46 -7.94
C SER A 22 46.02 31.40 -6.85
N MET A 23 44.86 30.78 -6.67
CA MET A 23 44.70 29.61 -5.81
C MET A 23 45.41 28.44 -6.50
N ARG A 24 46.73 28.37 -6.38
CA ARG A 24 47.49 27.17 -6.75
C ARG A 24 47.14 26.12 -5.73
N MET A 25 46.34 25.13 -6.13
CA MET A 25 46.19 23.90 -5.38
C MET A 25 47.58 23.29 -5.22
N ASP A 26 48.06 23.21 -3.98
CA ASP A 26 49.26 22.47 -3.65
C ASP A 26 48.99 20.98 -3.92
N GLU A 27 49.78 20.35 -4.80
CA GLU A 27 49.65 18.92 -5.10
C GLU A 27 49.91 18.05 -3.86
N ASN A 28 50.49 18.62 -2.79
CA ASN A 28 50.65 17.99 -1.48
C ASN A 28 49.49 18.22 -0.51
N GLN A 29 48.37 18.82 -0.95
CA GLN A 29 47.19 18.89 -0.11
C GLN A 29 46.71 17.45 0.18
N PRO A 30 46.63 17.02 1.46
CA PRO A 30 46.17 15.68 1.77
C PRO A 30 44.77 15.53 1.17
N LYS A 31 44.61 14.59 0.23
CA LYS A 31 43.31 14.26 -0.35
C LYS A 31 42.35 14.09 0.81
N ALA A 32 41.26 14.85 0.81
CA ALA A 32 40.22 14.69 1.81
C ALA A 32 39.81 13.22 1.81
N ASP A 33 40.19 12.51 2.87
CA ASP A 33 39.92 11.09 3.02
C ASP A 33 38.45 11.00 3.42
N ILE A 34 37.57 11.12 2.43
CA ILE A 34 36.13 11.01 2.63
C ILE A 34 35.93 9.55 3.07
N PRO A 35 35.53 9.30 4.33
CA PRO A 35 35.40 7.94 4.81
C PRO A 35 34.40 7.23 3.90
N SER A 36 34.81 6.10 3.33
CA SER A 36 34.00 5.31 2.40
C SER A 36 32.67 4.82 3.00
N ASP A 37 32.52 4.92 4.33
CA ASP A 37 31.30 4.63 5.09
C ASP A 37 30.28 5.81 5.10
N LEU A 38 30.64 7.02 4.65
CA LEU A 38 29.74 8.18 4.66
C LEU A 38 28.51 7.99 3.76
N PHE A 39 28.67 7.23 2.66
CA PHE A 39 27.61 6.92 1.70
C PHE A 39 27.17 5.45 1.74
N ALA A 40 27.65 4.67 2.71
CA ALA A 40 27.30 3.25 2.80
C ALA A 40 25.87 3.06 3.31
N VAL A 41 25.06 2.35 2.51
CA VAL A 41 23.67 2.01 2.87
C VAL A 41 23.66 0.98 4.00
N ARG A 42 23.31 1.41 5.22
CA ARG A 42 23.25 0.52 6.39
C ARG A 42 21.96 -0.32 6.40
N PRO A 43 22.06 -1.64 6.69
CA PRO A 43 20.89 -2.49 6.84
C PRO A 43 19.93 -1.95 7.91
N ASP A 44 18.64 -1.90 7.60
CA ASP A 44 17.60 -1.57 8.56
C ASP A 44 16.80 -2.84 8.92
N THR A 45 17.01 -3.32 10.14
CA THR A 45 16.31 -4.50 10.69
C THR A 45 15.00 -4.16 11.37
N LYS A 46 14.77 -2.88 11.70
CA LYS A 46 13.54 -2.46 12.39
C LYS A 46 12.39 -2.29 11.40
N GLY A 47 12.66 -1.72 10.22
CA GLY A 47 11.67 -1.53 9.16
C GLY A 47 10.89 -2.81 8.82
N PRO A 48 11.55 -3.89 8.36
CA PRO A 48 10.88 -5.15 8.02
C PRO A 48 10.10 -5.79 9.19
N LYS A 49 10.63 -5.67 10.42
CA LYS A 49 9.95 -6.21 11.61
C LYS A 49 8.66 -5.44 11.92
N SER A 50 8.69 -4.12 11.89
CA SER A 50 7.51 -3.28 12.10
C SER A 50 6.45 -3.53 11.03
N VAL A 51 6.86 -3.65 9.76
CA VAL A 51 5.97 -4.00 8.66
C VAL A 51 5.35 -5.38 8.89
N GLY A 52 6.15 -6.37 9.32
CA GLY A 52 5.65 -7.70 9.66
C GLY A 52 4.55 -7.66 10.73
N VAL A 53 4.75 -6.92 11.81
CA VAL A 53 3.74 -6.75 12.87
C VAL A 53 2.47 -6.08 12.36
N LEU A 54 2.60 -5.02 11.55
CA LEU A 54 1.45 -4.31 10.98
C LEU A 54 0.63 -5.20 10.04
N LEU A 55 1.31 -6.03 9.24
CA LEU A 55 0.68 -7.02 8.37
C LEU A 55 -0.05 -8.11 9.17
N LEU A 56 0.46 -8.51 10.34
CA LEU A 56 -0.24 -9.48 11.20
C LEU A 56 -1.57 -8.94 11.72
N PHE A 57 -1.61 -7.68 12.18
CA PHE A 57 -2.86 -7.05 12.61
C PHE A 57 -3.84 -6.88 11.45
N GLY A 58 -3.35 -6.44 10.28
CA GLY A 58 -4.18 -6.35 9.08
C GLY A 58 -4.74 -7.70 8.66
N ALA A 59 -3.93 -8.76 8.68
CA ALA A 59 -4.37 -10.10 8.31
C ALA A 59 -5.38 -10.69 9.31
N LEU A 60 -5.24 -10.39 10.60
CA LEU A 60 -6.21 -10.80 11.60
C LEU A 60 -7.59 -10.16 11.34
N PHE A 61 -7.61 -8.87 10.98
CA PHE A 61 -8.85 -8.19 10.59
C PHE A 61 -9.49 -8.83 9.35
N LEU A 62 -8.68 -9.11 8.32
CA LEU A 62 -9.14 -9.80 7.11
C LEU A 62 -9.65 -11.22 7.40
N PHE A 63 -9.04 -11.92 8.36
CA PHE A 63 -9.47 -13.26 8.76
C PHE A 63 -10.87 -13.24 9.38
N PHE A 64 -11.17 -12.29 10.27
CA PHE A 64 -12.51 -12.14 10.84
C PHE A 64 -13.55 -11.79 9.78
N GLN A 65 -13.18 -10.92 8.84
CA GLN A 65 -14.04 -10.59 7.71
C GLN A 65 -14.34 -11.83 6.84
N ALA A 66 -13.30 -12.60 6.51
CA ALA A 66 -13.43 -13.85 5.77
C ALA A 66 -14.34 -14.85 6.49
N TYR A 67 -14.21 -14.97 7.81
CA TYR A 67 -15.07 -15.82 8.62
C TYR A 67 -16.55 -15.40 8.53
N GLY A 68 -16.84 -14.11 8.60
CA GLY A 68 -18.19 -13.58 8.40
C GLY A 68 -18.75 -13.92 7.02
N ASP A 69 -17.99 -13.65 5.96
CA ASP A 69 -18.41 -13.94 4.57
C ASP A 69 -18.66 -15.44 4.35
N ILE A 70 -17.83 -16.32 4.91
CA ILE A 70 -18.04 -17.77 4.87
C ILE A 70 -19.30 -18.17 5.65
N GLY A 71 -19.56 -17.52 6.79
CA GLY A 71 -20.80 -17.70 7.55
C GLY A 71 -22.04 -17.38 6.70
N LEU A 72 -22.06 -16.22 6.05
CA LEU A 72 -23.15 -15.83 5.15
C LEU A 72 -23.28 -16.78 3.95
N HIS A 73 -22.16 -17.25 3.37
CA HIS A 73 -22.23 -18.19 2.26
C HIS A 73 -22.88 -19.53 2.64
N ASN A 74 -22.64 -20.01 3.87
CA ASN A 74 -23.18 -21.28 4.34
C ASN A 74 -24.60 -21.17 4.92
N ALA A 75 -25.08 -19.96 5.23
CA ALA A 75 -26.44 -19.72 5.69
C ALA A 75 -27.39 -19.70 4.49
N THR A 76 -28.25 -20.72 4.35
CA THR A 76 -29.33 -20.74 3.36
C THR A 76 -30.38 -19.69 3.65
N ASP A 77 -30.87 -19.63 4.89
CA ASP A 77 -31.85 -18.64 5.33
C ASP A 77 -31.34 -17.93 6.58
N LEU A 78 -31.58 -16.63 6.65
CA LEU A 78 -31.29 -15.84 7.83
C LEU A 78 -32.51 -15.80 8.75
N ASN A 79 -32.30 -15.82 10.07
CA ASN A 79 -33.39 -15.73 11.03
C ASN A 79 -34.06 -14.34 10.91
N ALA A 80 -35.38 -14.31 10.68
CA ALA A 80 -36.13 -13.07 10.48
C ALA A 80 -36.01 -12.10 11.66
N GLU A 81 -35.86 -12.60 12.89
CA GLU A 81 -35.64 -11.77 14.08
C GLU A 81 -34.26 -11.10 14.08
N GLU A 82 -33.22 -11.83 13.67
CA GLU A 82 -31.85 -11.30 13.54
C GLU A 82 -31.76 -10.30 12.38
N VAL A 83 -32.41 -10.61 11.25
CA VAL A 83 -32.51 -9.68 10.11
C VAL A 83 -33.27 -8.41 10.52
N GLY A 84 -34.34 -8.53 11.29
CA GLY A 84 -35.08 -7.39 11.83
C GLY A 84 -34.19 -6.45 12.65
N LEU A 85 -33.31 -7.01 13.49
CA LEU A 85 -32.32 -6.23 14.25
C LEU A 85 -31.27 -5.55 13.34
N ILE A 86 -30.82 -6.23 12.29
CA ILE A 86 -29.89 -5.66 11.31
C ILE A 86 -30.53 -4.49 10.56
N LEU A 87 -31.83 -4.59 10.26
CA LEU A 87 -32.59 -3.60 9.50
C LEU A 87 -33.11 -2.42 10.34
N GLU A 88 -33.17 -2.54 11.67
CA GLU A 88 -33.66 -1.48 12.57
C GLU A 88 -32.91 -0.15 12.38
N VAL A 89 -31.58 -0.21 12.34
CA VAL A 89 -30.73 0.98 12.23
C VAL A 89 -30.74 1.58 10.82
N PRO A 90 -30.62 0.80 9.73
CA PRO A 90 -30.78 1.32 8.37
C PRO A 90 -32.16 1.92 8.10
N ASN A 91 -33.25 1.24 8.51
CA ASN A 91 -34.62 1.71 8.25
C ASN A 91 -34.96 2.97 9.07
N SER A 92 -34.48 3.07 10.32
CA SER A 92 -34.67 4.29 11.13
C SER A 92 -33.91 5.52 10.63
N GLN A 93 -32.92 5.34 9.75
CA GLN A 93 -32.18 6.42 9.10
C GLN A 93 -32.75 6.79 7.72
N GLY A 94 -33.74 6.05 7.21
CA GLY A 94 -34.46 6.37 5.99
C GLY A 94 -35.44 7.53 6.18
N ASP A 95 -36.01 8.03 5.07
CA ASP A 95 -37.04 9.09 5.12
C ASP A 95 -38.45 8.55 5.47
N GLY A 96 -38.56 7.25 5.80
CA GLY A 96 -39.80 6.56 6.15
C GLY A 96 -40.67 6.18 4.95
N SER A 97 -40.18 6.35 3.71
CA SER A 97 -40.93 5.99 2.50
C SER A 97 -40.50 4.67 1.84
N ASP A 98 -39.27 4.22 2.08
CA ASP A 98 -38.66 3.02 1.46
C ASP A 98 -38.00 2.09 2.51
N ASP A 99 -38.79 1.57 3.46
CA ASP A 99 -38.30 0.60 4.45
C ASP A 99 -38.03 -0.77 3.80
N ILE A 100 -36.85 -1.33 4.07
CA ILE A 100 -36.48 -2.66 3.58
C ILE A 100 -37.15 -3.71 4.47
N SER A 101 -37.93 -4.60 3.87
CA SER A 101 -38.52 -5.73 4.57
C SER A 101 -37.51 -6.86 4.80
N THR A 102 -37.78 -7.73 5.77
CA THR A 102 -36.96 -8.92 6.02
C THR A 102 -36.93 -9.86 4.81
N GLU A 103 -38.03 -9.97 4.07
CA GLU A 103 -38.10 -10.78 2.84
C GLU A 103 -37.26 -10.17 1.70
N GLN A 104 -37.24 -8.85 1.58
CA GLN A 104 -36.41 -8.15 0.60
C GLN A 104 -34.92 -8.33 0.92
N TYR A 105 -34.54 -8.27 2.21
CA TYR A 105 -33.17 -8.55 2.64
C TYR A 105 -32.78 -10.02 2.42
N GLN A 106 -33.70 -10.96 2.66
CA GLN A 106 -33.46 -12.38 2.36
C GLN A 106 -33.25 -12.60 0.86
N THR A 107 -34.04 -11.94 0.00
CA THR A 107 -33.87 -12.00 -1.46
C THR A 107 -32.49 -11.48 -1.89
N PHE A 108 -32.04 -10.37 -1.28
CA PHE A 108 -30.69 -9.86 -1.47
C PHE A 108 -29.62 -10.90 -1.05
N HIS A 109 -29.77 -11.48 0.15
CA HIS A 109 -28.84 -12.47 0.69
C HIS A 109 -28.71 -13.68 -0.23
N ASP A 110 -29.84 -14.20 -0.70
CA ASP A 110 -29.88 -15.32 -1.65
C ASP A 110 -29.22 -14.96 -2.98
N ALA A 111 -29.53 -13.79 -3.55
CA ALA A 111 -28.87 -13.33 -4.78
C ALA A 111 -27.34 -13.15 -4.60
N ALA A 112 -26.91 -12.62 -3.45
CA ALA A 112 -25.49 -12.45 -3.13
C ALA A 112 -24.79 -13.80 -2.93
N ARG A 113 -25.46 -14.79 -2.33
CA ARG A 113 -24.98 -16.15 -2.13
C ARG A 113 -24.89 -16.92 -3.46
N ASP A 114 -25.92 -16.84 -4.29
CA ASP A 114 -26.02 -17.51 -5.60
C ASP A 114 -25.04 -16.93 -6.61
N SER A 115 -24.76 -15.62 -6.53
CA SER A 115 -23.68 -15.01 -7.32
C SER A 115 -22.31 -15.61 -7.00
N GLY A 116 -22.15 -16.26 -5.84
CA GLY A 116 -20.86 -16.73 -5.34
C GLY A 116 -19.99 -15.61 -4.75
N GLY A 117 -20.53 -14.40 -4.60
CA GLY A 117 -19.81 -13.25 -4.05
C GLY A 117 -19.25 -13.51 -2.65
N TYR A 118 -20.08 -14.04 -1.74
CA TYR A 118 -19.64 -14.42 -0.39
C TYR A 118 -18.57 -15.52 -0.39
N ALA A 119 -18.69 -16.52 -1.26
CA ALA A 119 -17.71 -17.60 -1.35
C ALA A 119 -16.36 -17.08 -1.86
N LEU A 120 -16.37 -16.33 -2.96
CA LEU A 120 -15.15 -15.80 -3.58
C LEU A 120 -14.43 -14.86 -2.62
N ARG A 121 -15.17 -13.96 -1.99
CA ARG A 121 -14.63 -13.02 -1.00
C ARG A 121 -14.14 -13.77 0.24
N GLY A 122 -14.96 -14.61 0.83
CA GLY A 122 -14.67 -15.33 2.07
C GLY A 122 -13.47 -16.26 1.94
N TYR A 123 -13.52 -17.25 1.05
CA TYR A 123 -12.41 -18.20 0.88
C TYR A 123 -11.15 -17.53 0.33
N GLY A 124 -11.32 -16.53 -0.56
CA GLY A 124 -10.19 -15.76 -1.10
C GLY A 124 -9.46 -14.96 -0.02
N LEU A 125 -10.18 -14.22 0.81
CA LEU A 125 -9.62 -13.47 1.94
C LEU A 125 -9.08 -14.39 3.04
N LEU A 126 -9.66 -15.58 3.23
CA LEU A 126 -9.13 -16.58 4.15
C LEU A 126 -7.73 -17.05 3.70
N ILE A 127 -7.59 -17.46 2.44
CA ILE A 127 -6.29 -17.89 1.89
C ILE A 127 -5.29 -16.73 1.94
N ALA A 128 -5.72 -15.53 1.55
CA ALA A 128 -4.90 -14.33 1.60
C ALA A 128 -4.39 -14.02 3.02
N SER A 129 -5.28 -14.02 4.01
CA SER A 129 -4.93 -13.74 5.41
C SER A 129 -3.95 -14.76 5.97
N LEU A 130 -4.12 -16.05 5.68
CA LEU A 130 -3.18 -17.10 6.09
C LEU A 130 -1.78 -16.88 5.49
N LEU A 131 -1.70 -16.56 4.20
CA LEU A 131 -0.43 -16.25 3.54
C LEU A 131 0.23 -15.00 4.12
N ILE A 132 -0.55 -13.95 4.40
CA ILE A 132 -0.03 -12.72 5.03
C ILE A 132 0.42 -13.00 6.47
N ILE A 133 -0.27 -13.85 7.23
CA ILE A 133 0.15 -14.25 8.58
C ILE A 133 1.50 -14.96 8.54
N VAL A 134 1.63 -15.98 7.67
CA VAL A 134 2.88 -16.72 7.50
C VAL A 134 4.00 -15.76 7.04
N GLY A 135 3.73 -14.92 6.04
CA GLY A 135 4.68 -13.93 5.54
C GLY A 135 5.09 -12.88 6.57
N GLY A 136 4.15 -12.41 7.39
CA GLY A 136 4.36 -11.46 8.48
C GLY A 136 5.21 -12.02 9.61
N CYS A 137 4.94 -13.27 10.03
CA CYS A 137 5.79 -14.00 10.97
C CYS A 137 7.22 -14.17 10.43
N MET A 138 7.37 -14.56 9.16
CA MET A 138 8.69 -14.71 8.54
C MET A 138 9.43 -13.37 8.42
N LEU A 139 8.74 -12.27 8.11
CA LEU A 139 9.29 -10.91 8.11
C LEU A 139 9.78 -10.47 9.50
N PHE A 140 9.06 -10.85 10.56
CA PHE A 140 9.49 -10.59 11.94
C PHE A 140 10.82 -11.28 12.27
N PHE A 141 11.04 -12.49 11.72
CA PHE A 141 12.32 -13.20 11.80
C PHE A 141 13.34 -12.79 10.74
N LEU A 142 13.11 -11.69 10.01
CA LEU A 142 13.98 -11.17 8.95
C LEU A 142 14.25 -12.17 7.81
N ASN A 143 13.32 -13.08 7.55
CA ASN A 143 13.43 -14.01 6.43
C ASN A 143 12.90 -13.34 5.15
N GLY A 144 13.78 -13.16 4.15
CA GLY A 144 13.45 -12.53 2.87
C GLY A 144 12.32 -13.21 2.09
N PHE A 145 12.07 -14.50 2.32
CA PHE A 145 10.94 -15.20 1.71
C PHE A 145 9.58 -14.70 2.25
N GLY A 146 9.54 -14.20 3.49
CA GLY A 146 8.32 -13.69 4.12
C GLY A 146 7.67 -12.54 3.35
N ALA A 147 8.49 -11.62 2.82
CA ALA A 147 8.01 -10.51 2.01
C ALA A 147 7.32 -10.98 0.71
N LYS A 148 7.85 -12.05 0.08
CA LYS A 148 7.29 -12.60 -1.16
C LYS A 148 5.95 -13.32 -0.89
N ILE A 149 5.88 -14.13 0.16
CA ILE A 149 4.63 -14.78 0.56
C ILE A 149 3.58 -13.72 0.90
N ALA A 150 3.91 -12.73 1.74
CA ALA A 150 2.98 -11.68 2.14
C ALA A 150 2.46 -10.90 0.93
N LEU A 151 3.33 -10.58 -0.03
CA LEU A 151 2.94 -9.90 -1.27
C LEU A 151 2.00 -10.76 -2.13
N SER A 152 2.29 -12.06 -2.26
CA SER A 152 1.38 -12.97 -2.99
C SER A 152 0.02 -13.10 -2.31
N GLY A 153 -0.01 -13.21 -0.98
CA GLY A 153 -1.26 -13.28 -0.22
C GLY A 153 -2.09 -12.00 -0.37
N ALA A 154 -1.46 -10.84 -0.21
CA ALA A 154 -2.11 -9.55 -0.41
C ALA A 154 -2.63 -9.35 -1.84
N SER A 155 -1.89 -9.83 -2.84
CA SER A 155 -2.32 -9.74 -4.25
C SER A 155 -3.53 -10.64 -4.53
N ILE A 156 -3.54 -11.86 -4.00
CA ILE A 156 -4.70 -12.77 -4.09
C ILE A 156 -5.91 -12.11 -3.41
N GLY A 157 -5.73 -11.64 -2.17
CA GLY A 157 -6.80 -10.98 -1.42
C GLY A 157 -7.34 -9.73 -2.11
N LEU A 158 -6.50 -9.00 -2.86
CA LEU A 158 -6.91 -7.84 -3.62
C LEU A 158 -7.86 -8.24 -4.76
N VAL A 159 -7.47 -9.26 -5.53
CA VAL A 159 -8.29 -9.74 -6.65
C VAL A 159 -9.60 -10.35 -6.13
N THR A 160 -9.52 -11.27 -5.17
CA THR A 160 -10.71 -11.96 -4.65
C THR A 160 -11.60 -11.05 -3.81
N GLY A 161 -11.00 -10.14 -3.03
CA GLY A 161 -11.71 -9.17 -2.22
C GLY A 161 -12.48 -8.17 -3.06
N ILE A 162 -11.86 -7.59 -4.09
CA ILE A 162 -12.54 -6.66 -5.01
C ILE A 162 -13.60 -7.40 -5.82
N ALA A 163 -13.26 -8.52 -6.46
CA ALA A 163 -14.20 -9.26 -7.29
C ALA A 163 -15.43 -9.73 -6.48
N GLY A 164 -15.23 -10.37 -5.33
CA GLY A 164 -16.32 -10.80 -4.47
C GLY A 164 -17.14 -9.63 -3.91
N SER A 165 -16.50 -8.51 -3.55
CA SER A 165 -17.22 -7.31 -3.08
C SER A 165 -18.09 -6.70 -4.17
N LEU A 166 -17.62 -6.68 -5.43
CA LEU A 166 -18.41 -6.17 -6.56
C LEU A 166 -19.60 -7.09 -6.87
N MET A 167 -19.47 -8.40 -6.68
CA MET A 167 -20.59 -9.34 -6.87
C MET A 167 -21.67 -9.17 -5.80
N VAL A 168 -21.27 -9.03 -4.53
CA VAL A 168 -22.21 -8.72 -3.42
C VAL A 168 -22.86 -7.35 -3.63
N LYS A 169 -22.09 -6.35 -4.06
CA LYS A 169 -22.64 -5.02 -4.41
C LYS A 169 -23.64 -5.12 -5.56
N GLY A 170 -23.37 -5.92 -6.58
CA GLY A 170 -24.29 -6.13 -7.70
C GLY A 170 -25.65 -6.70 -7.25
N ALA A 171 -25.66 -7.61 -6.26
CA ALA A 171 -26.90 -8.08 -5.66
C ALA A 171 -27.60 -6.97 -4.84
N ALA A 172 -26.83 -6.14 -4.13
CA ALA A 172 -27.37 -5.00 -3.38
C ALA A 172 -28.01 -3.96 -4.31
N ASP A 173 -27.40 -3.65 -5.45
CA ASP A 173 -27.90 -2.66 -6.42
C ASP A 173 -29.27 -3.08 -7.02
N ILE A 174 -29.60 -4.37 -7.02
CA ILE A 174 -30.86 -4.91 -7.56
C ILE A 174 -31.96 -4.95 -6.49
N HIS A 175 -31.60 -5.32 -5.25
CA HIS A 175 -32.58 -5.71 -4.23
C HIS A 175 -32.64 -4.76 -3.02
N LEU A 176 -31.65 -3.91 -2.82
CA LEU A 176 -31.58 -2.99 -1.67
C LEU A 176 -31.71 -1.54 -2.13
N GLN A 177 -32.14 -0.67 -1.22
CA GLN A 177 -32.27 0.76 -1.45
C GLN A 177 -31.78 1.55 -0.24
N GLY A 178 -31.72 2.88 -0.37
CA GLY A 178 -31.37 3.79 0.72
C GLY A 178 -30.00 3.54 1.36
N VAL A 179 -29.96 3.60 2.69
CA VAL A 179 -28.74 3.53 3.51
C VAL A 179 -28.02 2.19 3.37
N LEU A 180 -28.77 1.10 3.17
CA LEU A 180 -28.18 -0.24 3.12
C LEU A 180 -27.41 -0.47 1.80
N LEU A 181 -27.93 0.01 0.67
CA LEU A 181 -27.20 0.01 -0.61
C LEU A 181 -25.88 0.79 -0.47
N LEU A 182 -25.95 2.00 0.08
CA LEU A 182 -24.77 2.84 0.31
C LEU A 182 -23.75 2.13 1.20
N THR A 183 -24.20 1.39 2.22
CA THR A 183 -23.33 0.63 3.12
C THR A 183 -22.54 -0.45 2.37
N TYR A 184 -23.18 -1.20 1.47
CA TYR A 184 -22.51 -2.21 0.65
C TYR A 184 -21.56 -1.58 -0.38
N GLU A 185 -21.92 -0.42 -0.94
CA GLU A 185 -21.04 0.33 -1.83
C GLU A 185 -19.78 0.82 -1.10
N ILE A 186 -19.92 1.47 0.06
CA ILE A 186 -18.79 1.91 0.89
C ILE A 186 -17.92 0.72 1.28
N THR A 187 -18.53 -0.41 1.65
CA THR A 187 -17.81 -1.63 2.02
C THR A 187 -16.97 -2.17 0.86
N ALA A 188 -17.47 -2.11 -0.37
CA ALA A 188 -16.72 -2.53 -1.55
C ALA A 188 -15.48 -1.63 -1.78
N TYR A 189 -15.63 -0.30 -1.68
CA TYR A 189 -14.51 0.63 -1.80
C TYR A 189 -13.49 0.45 -0.66
N PHE A 190 -13.97 0.29 0.57
CA PHE A 190 -13.13 0.10 1.75
C PHE A 190 -12.28 -1.18 1.62
N CYS A 191 -12.87 -2.28 1.13
CA CYS A 191 -12.15 -3.51 0.85
C CYS A 191 -11.06 -3.31 -0.22
N GLY A 192 -11.37 -2.58 -1.30
CA GLY A 192 -10.38 -2.26 -2.33
C GLY A 192 -9.19 -1.46 -1.78
N VAL A 193 -9.46 -0.37 -1.07
CA VAL A 193 -8.42 0.50 -0.49
C VAL A 193 -7.57 -0.23 0.55
N CYS A 194 -8.19 -1.04 1.42
CA CYS A 194 -7.45 -1.78 2.44
C CYS A 194 -6.52 -2.83 1.81
N MET A 195 -6.97 -3.51 0.75
CA MET A 195 -6.12 -4.49 0.06
C MET A 195 -4.97 -3.84 -0.71
N VAL A 196 -5.20 -2.67 -1.33
CA VAL A 196 -4.10 -1.88 -1.94
C VAL A 196 -3.06 -1.50 -0.89
N MET A 197 -3.51 -1.04 0.28
CA MET A 197 -2.64 -0.75 1.43
C MET A 197 -1.85 -2.00 1.86
N CYS A 198 -2.48 -3.17 1.97
CA CYS A 198 -1.80 -4.42 2.32
C CYS A 198 -0.72 -4.80 1.29
N VAL A 199 -1.01 -4.65 -0.01
CA VAL A 199 -0.02 -4.88 -1.08
C VAL A 199 1.14 -3.89 -0.97
N GLY A 200 0.85 -2.61 -0.77
CA GLY A 200 1.86 -1.57 -0.59
C GLY A 200 2.79 -1.88 0.59
N MET A 201 2.22 -2.20 1.75
CA MET A 201 2.99 -2.58 2.94
C MET A 201 3.82 -3.83 2.73
N ALA A 202 3.29 -4.86 2.07
CA ALA A 202 4.03 -6.07 1.76
C ALA A 202 5.17 -5.85 0.74
N ALA A 203 5.03 -4.87 -0.16
CA ALA A 203 6.05 -4.52 -1.15
C ALA A 203 7.20 -3.66 -0.56
N LEU A 204 6.92 -2.85 0.48
CA LEU A 204 7.91 -1.92 1.07
C LEU A 204 9.27 -2.56 1.39
N PRO A 205 9.35 -3.75 2.04
CA PRO A 205 10.63 -4.37 2.37
C PRO A 205 11.42 -4.86 1.14
N LEU A 206 10.74 -5.05 0.00
CA LEU A 206 11.37 -5.48 -1.26
C LEU A 206 11.92 -4.31 -2.06
N ILE A 207 11.25 -3.15 -2.02
CA ILE A 207 11.66 -1.96 -2.78
C ILE A 207 12.67 -1.08 -2.03
N ASN A 208 12.64 -1.06 -0.69
CA ASN A 208 13.58 -0.29 0.11
C ASN A 208 14.94 -1.01 0.20
N THR A 209 15.99 -0.38 -0.33
CA THR A 209 17.35 -0.94 -0.37
C THR A 209 17.91 -1.29 1.01
N ARG A 210 17.64 -0.47 2.04
CA ARG A 210 18.08 -0.71 3.42
C ARG A 210 17.40 -1.92 4.05
N ALA A 211 16.09 -2.05 3.81
CA ALA A 211 15.30 -3.17 4.27
C ALA A 211 15.68 -4.47 3.55
N ARG A 212 15.91 -4.38 2.24
CA ARG A 212 16.33 -5.52 1.40
C ARG A 212 17.70 -6.04 1.81
N LEU A 213 18.64 -5.16 2.15
CA LEU A 213 19.95 -5.56 2.69
C LEU A 213 19.83 -6.27 4.06
N ALA A 214 18.82 -5.95 4.86
CA ALA A 214 18.56 -6.65 6.12
C ALA A 214 17.89 -8.03 5.91
N LEU A 215 17.11 -8.19 4.84
CA LEU A 215 16.42 -9.44 4.49
C LEU A 215 17.30 -10.44 3.71
N TYR A 216 18.30 -9.94 2.98
CA TYR A 216 19.21 -10.75 2.15
C TYR A 216 20.68 -10.42 2.46
N PRO A 217 21.20 -10.87 3.62
CA PRO A 217 22.58 -10.55 4.04
C PRO A 217 23.65 -11.12 3.10
N GLU A 218 23.31 -12.15 2.31
CA GLU A 218 24.18 -12.78 1.32
C GLU A 218 24.43 -11.91 0.07
N GLN A 219 23.56 -10.93 -0.21
CA GLN A 219 23.67 -10.03 -1.38
C GLN A 219 24.57 -8.81 -1.11
N LYS A 220 25.49 -8.89 -0.14
CA LYS A 220 26.48 -7.83 0.12
C LYS A 220 27.40 -7.69 -1.09
N VAL A 221 27.19 -6.63 -1.87
CA VAL A 221 28.14 -6.22 -2.92
C VAL A 221 29.42 -5.76 -2.22
N ARG A 222 30.51 -6.53 -2.39
CA ARG A 222 31.84 -6.04 -2.02
C ARG A 222 32.33 -5.15 -3.16
N LEU A 223 32.63 -3.90 -2.85
CA LEU A 223 33.38 -3.05 -3.76
C LEU A 223 34.80 -3.62 -3.84
N VAL A 224 35.13 -4.26 -4.96
CA VAL A 224 36.52 -4.58 -5.28
C VAL A 224 37.11 -3.28 -5.80
N ASN A 225 37.96 -2.65 -4.99
CA ASN A 225 38.78 -1.55 -5.48
C ASN A 225 39.85 -2.19 -6.38
N ASP A 226 39.64 -2.16 -7.69
CA ASP A 226 40.69 -2.41 -8.68
C ASP A 226 41.66 -1.21 -8.69
N ALA A 227 42.31 -0.96 -7.56
CA ALA A 227 43.55 -0.20 -7.54
C ALA A 227 44.63 -1.14 -8.08
N LYS A 228 44.75 -1.14 -9.42
CA LYS A 228 45.83 -1.79 -10.16
C LYS A 228 47.18 -1.26 -9.68
N GLU A 229 48.14 -2.19 -9.68
CA GLU A 229 49.60 -2.04 -9.49
C GLU A 229 50.21 -0.72 -9.95
#